data_AF-A0A968F016-F1
#
_entry.id   AF-A0A968F016-F1
#
_cell.length_a   1.000
_cell.length_b   1.000
_cell.length_c   1.000
_cell.angle_alpha   90.00
_cell.angle_beta   90.00
_cell.angle_gamma   90.00
#
_symmetry.space_group_name_H-M   'P 1'
#
loop_
_entity.id
_entity.type
_entity.pdbx_description
1 polymer ?
#
loop_
_entity_poly.entity_id
_entity_poly.type
_entity_poly.pdbx_seq_one_letter_code
_entity_poly.pdbx_strand_id
1 'polypeptide(L)' 'VDILVNNAGILRDRMLFNMTEEDWDTVLKVHLYGHFYTIKAVSPLFRQQRHGRIINTSSVAGLNATTYGQANY' A
#
# COMPACT_ATOMS: atom_id res chain seq x y z
N VAL A 1 5.14 -19.29 6.48
CA VAL A 1 5.39 -18.00 5.82
C VAL A 1 6.74 -17.54 6.30
N ASP A 2 7.61 -17.17 5.38
CA ASP A 2 8.98 -16.74 5.68
C ASP A 2 9.25 -15.34 5.13
N ILE A 3 8.54 -14.98 4.05
CA ILE A 3 8.59 -13.67 3.41
C ILE A 3 7.15 -13.24 3.09
N LEU A 4 6.80 -12.03 3.48
CA LEU A 4 5.61 -11.32 3.02
C LEU A 4 6.07 -10.24 2.03
N VAL A 5 5.49 -10.23 0.83
CA VAL A 5 5.72 -9.19 -0.17
C VAL A 5 4.41 -8.47 -0.44
N ASN A 6 4.33 -7.22 0.00
CA ASN A 6 3.20 -6.35 -0.28
C ASN A 6 3.43 -5.64 -1.62
N ASN A 7 3.00 -6.29 -2.70
CA ASN A 7 3.10 -5.79 -4.07
C ASN A 7 1.75 -5.46 -4.71
N ALA A 8 0.63 -5.90 -4.11
CA ALA A 8 -0.70 -5.60 -4.63
C ALA A 8 -0.91 -4.07 -4.66
N GLY A 9 -1.28 -3.56 -5.83
CA GLY A 9 -1.50 -2.14 -6.08
C GLY A 9 -2.46 -1.93 -7.24
N ILE A 10 -3.14 -0.80 -7.21
CA ILE A 10 -4.13 -0.33 -8.20
C ILE A 10 -3.99 1.18 -8.39
N LEU A 11 -4.48 1.72 -9.50
CA LEU A 11 -4.50 3.17 -9.77
C LEU A 11 -5.93 3.66 -9.99
N ARG A 12 -6.20 4.87 -9.52
CA ARG A 12 -7.42 5.65 -9.78
C ARG A 12 -7.03 7.11 -9.97
N ASP A 13 -6.29 7.35 -11.05
CA ASP A 13 -5.72 8.66 -11.34
C ASP A 13 -6.82 9.66 -11.72
N ARG A 14 -6.92 10.74 -10.96
CA ARG A 14 -7.84 11.86 -11.16
C ARG A 14 -7.21 13.13 -10.62
N MET A 15 -7.39 14.25 -11.33
CA MET A 15 -7.13 15.55 -10.71
C MET A 15 -7.99 15.69 -9.46
N LEU A 16 -7.43 16.25 -8.38
CA LEU A 16 -8.07 16.24 -7.05
C LEU A 16 -9.50 16.78 -7.07
N PHE A 17 -9.78 17.84 -7.84
CA PHE A 17 -11.11 18.44 -7.99
C PHE A 17 -12.14 17.57 -8.72
N ASN A 18 -11.69 16.49 -9.39
CA ASN A 18 -12.52 15.50 -10.08
C ASN A 18 -12.44 14.12 -9.40
N MET A 19 -11.70 13.98 -8.30
CA MET A 19 -11.51 12.70 -7.61
C MET A 19 -12.71 12.43 -6.71
N THR A 20 -13.30 11.25 -6.85
CA THR A 20 -14.36 10.81 -5.94
C THR A 20 -13.78 10.28 -4.63
N GLU A 21 -14.56 10.34 -3.56
CA GLU A 21 -14.16 9.73 -2.28
C GLU A 21 -13.94 8.21 -2.41
N GLU A 22 -14.68 7.55 -3.31
CA GLU A 22 -14.52 6.13 -3.60
C GLU A 22 -13.18 5.84 -4.30
N ASP A 23 -12.77 6.67 -5.26
CA ASP A 23 -11.45 6.56 -5.91
C ASP A 23 -10.32 6.71 -4.89
N TRP A 24 -10.46 7.67 -3.96
CA TRP A 24 -9.51 7.89 -2.88
C TRP A 24 -9.42 6.68 -1.95
N ASP A 25 -10.55 6.27 -1.40
CA ASP A 25 -10.63 5.22 -0.39
C ASP A 25 -10.21 3.85 -0.96
N THR A 26 -10.57 3.56 -2.21
CA THR A 26 -10.21 2.30 -2.87
C THR A 26 -8.70 2.13 -2.99
N VAL A 27 -7.97 3.18 -3.37
CA VAL A 27 -6.51 3.13 -3.46
C VAL A 27 -5.89 2.98 -2.07
N LEU A 28 -6.32 3.77 -1.07
CA LEU A 28 -5.79 3.63 0.29
C LEU A 28 -6.05 2.24 0.88
N LYS A 29 -7.25 1.67 0.66
CA LYS A 29 -7.61 0.32 1.14
C LYS A 29 -6.66 -0.76 0.63
N VAL A 30 -6.19 -0.65 -0.62
CA VAL A 30 -5.22 -1.61 -1.17
C VAL A 30 -3.80 -1.28 -0.71
N HIS A 31 -3.38 -0.02 -0.79
CA HIS A 31 -1.96 0.35 -0.69
C HIS A 31 -1.49 0.56 0.75
N LEU A 32 -2.37 1.02 1.64
CA LEU A 32 -2.01 1.22 3.06
C LEU A 32 -2.68 0.18 3.95
N TYR A 33 -4.00 0.03 3.85
CA TYR A 33 -4.73 -0.89 4.72
C TYR A 33 -4.36 -2.34 4.42
N GLY A 34 -4.24 -2.69 3.13
CA GLY A 34 -3.78 -4.01 2.70
C GLY A 34 -2.41 -4.37 3.28
N HIS A 35 -1.46 -3.44 3.26
CA HIS A 35 -0.14 -3.62 3.87
C HIS A 35 -0.26 -3.78 5.39
N PHE A 36 -1.02 -2.91 6.06
CA PHE A 36 -1.20 -2.96 7.51
C PHE A 36 -1.81 -4.30 7.97
N TYR A 37 -2.91 -4.75 7.35
CA TYR A 37 -3.61 -5.96 7.79
C TYR A 37 -2.83 -7.23 7.51
N THR A 38 -2.14 -7.32 6.38
CA THR A 38 -1.28 -8.48 6.07
C THR A 38 -0.08 -8.54 7.02
N ILE A 39 0.59 -7.41 7.27
CA ILE A 39 1.68 -7.33 8.24
C ILE A 39 1.20 -7.71 9.64
N LYS A 40 0.05 -7.17 10.07
CA LYS A 40 -0.56 -7.51 11.37
C LYS A 40 -0.84 -9.01 11.48
N ALA A 41 -1.34 -9.63 10.42
CA ALA A 41 -1.65 -11.05 10.40
C ALA A 41 -0.39 -11.94 10.51
N VAL A 42 0.71 -11.59 9.83
CA VAL A 42 1.95 -12.39 9.87
C VAL A 42 2.84 -12.11 11.09
N SER A 43 2.64 -10.98 11.75
CA SER A 43 3.51 -10.52 12.86
C SER A 43 3.63 -11.53 14.03
N PRO A 44 2.55 -12.17 14.53
CA PRO A 44 2.67 -13.15 15.61
C PRO A 44 3.52 -14.36 15.20
N LEU A 45 3.34 -14.85 13.97
CA LEU A 45 4.09 -15.97 13.42
C LEU A 45 5.59 -15.64 13.34
N PHE A 46 5.95 -14.49 12.76
CA PHE A 46 7.35 -14.08 12.63
C PHE A 46 8.03 -13.88 13.99
N ARG A 47 7.29 -13.36 14.98
CA ARG A 47 7.78 -13.25 16.36
C ARG A 47 8.07 -14.62 16.98
N GLN A 48 7.17 -15.59 16.80
CA GLN A 48 7.36 -16.96 17.31
C GLN A 48 8.54 -17.65 16.62
N GLN A 49 8.66 -17.49 15.31
CA GLN A 49 9.75 -18.05 14.51
C GLN A 49 11.10 -17.37 14.76
N ARG A 50 11.11 -16.17 15.37
CA ARG A 50 12.28 -15.28 15.46
C ARG A 50 12.92 -15.02 14.10
N HIS A 51 12.12 -15.11 13.04
CA HIS A 51 12.54 -15.02 11.65
C HIS A 51 11.36 -14.55 10.79
N GLY A 52 11.69 -13.86 9.70
CA GLY A 52 10.73 -13.34 8.73
C GLY A 52 11.29 -12.14 7.98
N ARG A 53 10.77 -11.86 6.78
CA ARG A 53 11.05 -10.63 6.03
C ARG A 53 9.74 -10.03 5.53
N ILE A 54 9.63 -8.71 5.59
CA ILE A 54 8.52 -7.95 5.01
C ILE A 54 9.12 -7.02 3.97
N ILE A 55 8.63 -7.11 2.73
CA ILE A 55 9.01 -6.24 1.63
C ILE A 55 7.77 -5.47 1.21
N ASN A 56 7.82 -4.14 1.33
CA ASN A 56 6.77 -3.25 0.87
C ASN A 56 7.16 -2.61 -0.46
N THR A 57 6.18 -2.44 -1.34
CA THR A 57 6.39 -1.77 -2.62
C THR A 57 5.97 -0.32 -2.47
N SER A 58 6.87 0.60 -2.81
CA SER A 58 6.59 2.03 -2.92
C SER A 58 6.87 2.48 -4.36
N SER A 59 6.67 3.75 -4.65
CA SER A 59 6.82 4.32 -5.99
C SER A 59 7.53 5.66 -5.94
N VAL A 60 8.17 6.02 -7.05
CA VAL A 60 8.73 7.36 -7.25
C VAL A 60 7.66 8.45 -7.15
N ALA A 61 6.39 8.13 -7.44
CA ALA A 61 5.24 9.02 -7.25
C ALA A 61 5.05 9.43 -5.78
N GLY A 62 5.34 8.53 -4.84
CA GLY A 62 5.28 8.83 -3.40
C GLY A 62 6.52 9.58 -2.87
N LEU A 63 7.63 9.55 -3.61
CA LEU A 63 8.86 10.28 -3.26
C LEU A 63 8.88 11.70 -3.83
N ASN A 64 8.35 11.86 -5.06
CA ASN A 64 8.39 13.09 -5.81
C ASN A 64 6.97 13.51 -6.20
N ALA A 65 6.57 14.74 -5.88
CA ALA A 65 5.27 15.30 -6.26
C ALA A 65 5.17 15.67 -7.76
N THR A 66 5.91 15.01 -8.62
CA THR A 66 5.95 15.27 -10.07
C THR A 66 4.81 14.57 -10.82
N THR A 67 4.05 13.71 -10.16
CA THR A 67 2.94 12.95 -10.73
C THR A 67 1.60 13.65 -10.48
N TYR A 68 1.01 14.18 -11.56
CA TYR A 68 -0.29 14.83 -11.51
C TYR A 68 -1.43 13.80 -11.46
N GLY A 69 -2.44 14.08 -10.65
CA GLY A 69 -3.64 13.25 -10.55
C GLY A 69 -3.49 11.98 -9.70
N GLN A 70 -2.37 11.81 -9.01
CA GLN A 70 -2.07 10.63 -8.20
C GLN A 70 -2.08 10.93 -6.69
N ALA A 71 -2.88 11.90 -6.25
CA ALA A 71 -2.90 12.32 -4.85
C ALA A 71 -3.36 11.21 -3.87
N ASN A 72 -4.11 10.22 -4.36
CA ASN A 72 -4.58 9.06 -3.61
C ASN A 72 -3.61 7.87 -3.61
N TYR A 73 -2.55 7.91 -4.44
CA TYR A 73 -1.58 6.84 -4.64
C TYR A 73 -0.29 7.11 -3.86
#